data_AF-A0A354V6E4-F1
#
_entry.id   AF-A0A354V6E4-F1
#
_cell.length_a   1.000
_cell.length_b   1.000
_cell.length_c   1.000
_cell.angle_alpha   90.00
_cell.angle_beta   90.00
_cell.angle_gamma   90.00
#
_symmetry.space_group_name_H-M   'P 1'
#
loop_
_entity.id
_entity.type
_entity.pdbx_description
1 polymer ?
#
loop_
_entity_poly.entity_id
_entity_poly.type
_entity_poly.pdbx_seq_one_letter_code
_entity_poly.pdbx_strand_id
1 'polypeptide(L)'
;LPFYAILRSVPNKLLGVCMMFGSLLVMFVLPWLDTSRVRSARFRPIYKWFILLWVVAVVVLGVCGAHKPEGIWVILSRVSTLYYFLHFLVVLPVLGKLERPLPLPESISKPVLGGRGGGPMPAGAAAKPMEKA
;
A
#
# COMPACT_ATOMS: atom_id res chain seq x y z
N LEU A 1 15.59 8.64 -8.84
CA LEU A 1 15.61 9.69 -7.79
C LEU A 1 15.26 9.15 -6.40
N PRO A 2 14.09 8.53 -6.14
CA PRO A 2 13.71 8.11 -4.78
C PRO A 2 14.63 7.02 -4.19
N PHE A 3 15.03 6.01 -4.97
CA PHE A 3 15.97 4.97 -4.52
C PHE A 3 17.36 5.51 -4.17
N TYR A 4 17.81 6.53 -4.90
CA TYR A 4 19.06 7.23 -4.61
C TYR A 4 18.97 8.04 -3.30
N ALA A 5 17.80 8.64 -3.02
CA ALA A 5 17.56 9.31 -1.75
C ALA A 5 17.58 8.34 -0.56
N ILE A 6 17.09 7.10 -0.74
CA ILE A 6 17.16 6.03 0.26
C ILE A 6 18.61 5.58 0.51
N LEU A 7 19.40 5.41 -0.56
CA LEU A 7 20.81 5.01 -0.44
C LEU A 7 21.62 5.97 0.43
N ARG A 8 21.44 7.27 0.23
CA ARG A 8 22.22 8.33 0.91
C ARG A 8 21.64 8.78 2.25
N SER A 9 20.43 8.36 2.61
CA SER A 9 19.81 8.77 3.89
C SER A 9 20.52 8.13 5.09
N VAL A 10 21.19 7.00 4.85
CA VAL A 10 21.90 6.22 5.86
C VAL A 10 23.39 6.58 5.89
N PRO A 11 23.98 6.90 7.06
CA PRO A 11 25.40 7.27 7.18
C PRO A 11 26.38 6.09 7.01
N ASN A 12 25.90 4.88 6.72
CA ASN A 12 26.69 3.67 6.54
C ASN A 12 26.56 3.16 5.09
N LYS A 13 27.71 2.93 4.43
CA LYS A 13 27.78 2.53 3.02
C LYS A 13 27.07 1.19 2.74
N LEU A 14 27.29 0.19 3.59
CA LEU A 14 26.73 -1.15 3.39
C LEU A 14 25.23 -1.16 3.65
N LEU A 15 24.80 -0.54 4.77
CA LEU A 15 23.38 -0.46 5.12
C LEU A 15 22.56 0.34 4.09
N GLY A 16 23.13 1.41 3.53
CA GLY A 16 22.47 2.18 2.46
C GLY A 16 22.21 1.35 1.20
N VAL A 17 23.17 0.53 0.78
CA VAL A 17 23.01 -0.37 -0.38
C VAL A 17 21.95 -1.44 -0.08
N CYS A 18 22.00 -2.03 1.12
CA CYS A 18 20.98 -2.99 1.56
C CYS A 18 19.57 -2.37 1.57
N MET A 19 19.42 -1.12 2.03
CA MET A 19 18.12 -0.43 2.00
C MET A 19 17.68 -0.09 0.57
N MET A 20 18.59 0.26 -0.33
CA MET A 20 18.24 0.52 -1.73
C MET A 20 17.64 -0.72 -2.38
N PHE A 21 18.34 -1.87 -2.30
CA PHE A 21 17.80 -3.14 -2.82
C PHE A 21 16.60 -3.62 -2.03
N GLY A 22 16.60 -3.46 -0.70
CA GLY A 22 15.47 -3.79 0.17
C GLY A 22 14.19 -3.06 -0.22
N SER A 23 14.29 -1.80 -0.66
CA SER A 23 13.13 -1.03 -1.12
C SER A 23 12.52 -1.58 -2.42
N LEU A 24 13.31 -2.26 -3.24
CA LEU A 24 12.80 -2.98 -4.42
C LEU A 24 12.25 -4.36 -4.02
N LEU A 25 12.99 -5.08 -3.16
CA LEU A 25 12.60 -6.40 -2.68
C LEU A 25 11.27 -6.39 -1.90
N VAL A 26 10.99 -5.31 -1.14
CA VAL A 26 9.74 -5.19 -0.39
C VAL A 26 8.50 -5.19 -1.28
N MET A 27 8.63 -4.69 -2.52
CA MET A 27 7.52 -4.74 -3.49
C MET A 27 7.21 -6.17 -3.94
N PHE A 28 8.22 -7.04 -4.02
CA PHE A 28 8.00 -8.43 -4.38
C PHE A 28 7.32 -9.20 -3.25
N VAL A 29 7.69 -8.94 -1.99
CA VAL A 29 7.07 -9.60 -0.83
C VAL A 29 5.71 -9.01 -0.43
N LEU A 30 5.25 -7.98 -1.14
CA LEU A 30 3.99 -7.28 -0.87
C LEU A 30 2.76 -8.20 -0.75
N PRO A 31 2.56 -9.21 -1.63
CA PRO A 31 1.39 -10.09 -1.55
C PRO A 31 1.29 -10.88 -0.23
N TRP A 32 2.42 -11.08 0.45
CA TRP A 32 2.46 -11.78 1.75
C TRP A 32 2.38 -10.83 2.95
N LEU A 33 2.71 -9.55 2.76
CA LEU A 33 2.65 -8.54 3.82
C LEU A 33 1.25 -7.92 3.98
N ASP A 34 0.45 -7.83 2.91
CA ASP A 34 -0.94 -7.39 3.01
C ASP A 34 -1.84 -8.54 3.50
N THR A 35 -2.16 -8.54 4.79
CA THR A 35 -3.00 -9.58 5.40
C THR A 35 -4.50 -9.28 5.27
N SER A 36 -4.90 -8.21 4.58
CA SER A 36 -6.32 -7.84 4.46
C SER A 36 -7.07 -8.78 3.50
N ARG A 37 -8.28 -9.18 3.87
CA ARG A 37 -9.17 -9.97 2.99
C ARG A 37 -9.77 -9.13 1.85
N VAL A 38 -9.75 -7.81 1.97
CA VAL A 38 -10.38 -6.91 1.00
C VAL A 38 -9.32 -6.34 0.06
N ARG A 39 -9.39 -6.74 -1.21
CA ARG A 39 -8.41 -6.39 -2.25
C ARG A 39 -8.40 -4.90 -2.61
N SER A 40 -9.55 -4.24 -2.57
CA SER A 40 -9.67 -2.85 -3.01
C SER A 40 -9.52 -1.88 -1.83
N ALA A 41 -8.54 -0.98 -1.94
CA ALA A 41 -8.32 0.09 -0.97
C ALA A 41 -9.52 1.04 -0.83
N ARG A 42 -10.45 1.06 -1.79
CA ARG A 42 -11.68 1.88 -1.71
C ARG A 42 -12.58 1.48 -0.54
N PHE A 43 -12.60 0.19 -0.19
CA PHE A 43 -13.42 -0.34 0.90
C PHE A 43 -12.64 -0.43 2.22
N ARG A 44 -11.43 0.13 2.26
CA ARG A 44 -10.55 0.17 3.44
C ARG A 44 -10.35 1.64 3.88
N PRO A 45 -11.21 2.16 4.76
CA PRO A 45 -11.29 3.59 5.05
C PRO A 45 -10.03 4.15 5.73
N ILE A 46 -9.35 3.34 6.54
CA ILE A 46 -8.13 3.71 7.24
C ILE A 46 -6.94 3.54 6.28
N TYR A 47 -6.87 2.43 5.55
CA TYR A 47 -5.77 2.16 4.64
C TYR A 47 -5.61 3.22 3.53
N LYS A 48 -6.72 3.79 3.06
CA LYS A 48 -6.72 4.89 2.09
C LYS A 48 -5.82 6.06 2.52
N TRP A 49 -5.79 6.40 3.81
CA TRP A 49 -4.94 7.48 4.29
C TRP A 49 -3.47 7.08 4.36
N PHE A 50 -3.17 5.86 4.80
CA PHE A 50 -1.80 5.35 4.88
C PHE A 50 -1.15 5.20 3.50
N ILE A 51 -1.90 4.77 2.48
CA ILE A 51 -1.38 4.68 1.12
C ILE A 51 -1.14 6.08 0.53
N LEU A 52 -2.00 7.07 0.82
CA LEU A 52 -1.76 8.46 0.43
C LEU A 52 -0.51 9.02 1.09
N LEU A 53 -0.32 8.77 2.38
CA LEU A 53 0.88 9.16 3.10
C LEU A 53 2.14 8.49 2.51
N TRP A 54 2.02 7.24 2.04
CA TRP A 54 3.11 6.55 1.34
C TRP A 54 3.44 7.17 -0.01
N VAL A 55 2.43 7.54 -0.81
CA VAL A 55 2.65 8.28 -2.05
C VAL A 55 3.37 9.61 -1.77
N VAL A 56 2.94 10.35 -0.76
CA VAL A 56 3.60 11.59 -0.35
C VAL A 56 5.06 11.34 0.04
N ALA A 57 5.35 10.29 0.82
CA ALA A 57 6.72 9.93 1.21
C ALA A 57 7.60 9.59 0.00
N VAL A 58 7.07 8.90 -1.01
CA VAL A 58 7.80 8.60 -2.26
C VAL A 58 8.09 9.86 -3.05
N VAL A 59 7.13 10.79 -3.15
CA VAL A 59 7.35 12.09 -3.81
C VAL A 59 8.41 12.90 -3.07
N VAL A 60 8.33 12.96 -1.74
CA VAL A 60 9.31 13.64 -0.90
C VAL A 60 10.71 13.03 -1.07
N LEU A 61 10.83 11.70 -1.13
CA LEU A 61 12.10 11.03 -1.46
C LEU A 61 12.58 11.38 -2.86
N GLY A 62 11.68 11.48 -3.83
CA GLY A 62 11.99 11.92 -5.19
C GLY A 62 12.60 13.33 -5.22
N VAL A 63 11.96 14.28 -4.52
CA VAL A 63 12.43 15.67 -4.39
C VAL A 63 13.76 15.70 -3.65
N CYS A 64 13.86 15.03 -2.50
CA CYS A 64 15.10 14.95 -1.74
C CYS A 64 16.23 14.41 -2.61
N GLY A 65 15.99 13.37 -3.40
CA GLY A 65 16.98 12.77 -4.29
C GLY A 65 17.56 13.73 -5.34
N ALA A 66 16.85 14.80 -5.69
CA ALA A 66 17.32 15.83 -6.62
C ALA A 66 18.15 16.93 -5.93
N HIS A 67 17.97 17.15 -4.63
CA HIS A 67 18.70 18.17 -3.85
C HIS A 67 19.98 17.62 -3.23
N LYS A 68 20.95 18.48 -2.90
CA LYS A 68 22.16 18.09 -2.15
C LYS A 68 21.79 17.53 -0.75
N PRO A 69 22.51 16.51 -0.25
CA PRO A 69 22.22 15.88 1.03
C PRO A 69 22.75 16.72 2.21
N GLU A 70 22.21 17.92 2.37
CA GLU A 70 22.64 18.89 3.40
C GLU A 70 21.44 19.42 4.19
N GLY A 71 21.65 19.73 5.47
CA GLY A 71 20.63 20.32 6.35
C GLY A 71 19.34 19.52 6.44
N ILE A 72 18.20 20.19 6.17
CA ILE A 72 16.86 19.63 6.33
C ILE A 72 16.57 18.43 5.40
N TRP A 73 17.20 18.39 4.23
CA TRP A 73 16.99 17.33 3.23
C TRP A 73 17.46 15.95 3.72
N VAL A 74 18.47 15.91 4.59
CA VAL A 74 18.97 14.67 5.19
C VAL A 74 17.95 14.13 6.19
N ILE A 75 17.39 14.99 7.03
CA ILE A 75 16.38 14.59 8.02
C ILE A 75 15.12 14.11 7.30
N LEU A 76 14.68 14.87 6.29
CA LEU A 76 13.48 14.54 5.52
C LEU A 76 13.63 13.21 4.78
N SER A 77 14.76 12.98 4.11
CA SER A 77 15.03 11.70 3.45
C SER A 77 15.13 10.52 4.42
N ARG A 78 15.67 10.71 5.63
CA ARG A 78 15.70 9.68 6.68
C ARG A 78 14.29 9.33 7.17
N VAL A 79 13.49 10.33 7.51
CA VAL A 79 12.10 10.13 7.98
C VAL A 79 11.26 9.47 6.89
N SER A 80 11.36 9.93 5.64
CA SER A 80 10.62 9.33 4.53
C SER A 80 11.09 7.92 4.19
N THR A 81 12.40 7.63 4.29
CA THR A 81 12.93 6.26 4.13
C THR A 81 12.39 5.33 5.22
N LEU A 82 12.40 5.79 6.48
CA LEU A 82 11.86 5.01 7.59
C LEU A 82 10.36 4.73 7.40
N TYR A 83 9.59 5.76 7.06
CA TYR A 83 8.16 5.60 6.80
C TYR A 83 7.87 4.68 5.60
N TYR A 84 8.69 4.73 4.55
CA TYR A 84 8.57 3.85 3.39
C TYR A 84 8.62 2.37 3.80
N PHE A 85 9.61 1.96 4.60
CA PHE A 85 9.72 0.59 5.09
C PHE A 85 8.66 0.23 6.14
N LEU A 86 8.36 1.16 7.06
CA LEU A 86 7.31 0.94 8.06
C LEU A 86 5.94 0.71 7.41
N HIS A 87 5.64 1.40 6.30
CA HIS A 87 4.39 1.21 5.59
C HIS A 87 4.19 -0.26 5.20
N PHE A 88 5.22 -0.87 4.59
CA PHE A 88 5.13 -2.25 4.13
C PHE A 88 5.26 -3.29 5.25
N LEU A 89 6.24 -3.12 6.14
CA LEU A 89 6.58 -4.14 7.12
C LEU A 89 5.69 -4.12 8.36
N VAL A 90 5.08 -2.97 8.68
CA VAL A 90 4.30 -2.79 9.91
C VAL A 90 2.88 -2.37 9.60
N VAL A 91 2.68 -1.29 8.84
CA VAL A 91 1.33 -0.74 8.62
C VAL A 91 0.45 -1.74 7.89
N LEU A 92 0.91 -2.35 6.79
CA LEU A 92 0.12 -3.35 6.06
C LEU A 92 -0.35 -4.53 6.92
N PRO A 93 0.54 -5.28 7.62
CA PRO A 93 0.11 -6.43 8.41
C PRO A 93 -0.70 -6.06 9.66
N VAL A 94 -0.44 -4.91 10.28
CA VAL A 94 -1.20 -4.44 11.45
C VAL A 94 -2.58 -3.98 11.03
N LEU A 95 -2.66 -3.15 9.97
CA LEU A 95 -3.92 -2.58 9.51
C LEU A 95 -4.82 -3.65 8.88
N GLY A 96 -4.24 -4.66 8.22
CA GLY A 96 -5.00 -5.80 7.71
C GLY A 96 -5.70 -6.61 8.80
N LYS A 97 -5.22 -6.56 10.06
CA LYS A 97 -5.84 -7.23 11.22
C LYS A 97 -6.80 -6.33 11.99
N LEU A 98 -6.49 -5.04 12.10
CA LEU A 98 -7.23 -4.09 12.94
C LEU A 98 -8.40 -3.42 12.20
N GLU A 99 -8.27 -3.18 10.90
CA GLU A 99 -9.24 -2.44 10.12
C GLU A 99 -10.52 -3.24 9.87
N ARG A 100 -11.68 -2.59 10.01
CA ARG A 100 -12.98 -3.14 9.64
C ARG A 100 -13.35 -2.64 8.23
N PRO A 101 -13.32 -3.50 7.19
CA PRO A 101 -13.61 -3.08 5.83
C PRO A 101 -15.10 -2.75 5.64
N LEU A 102 -15.40 -1.86 4.69
CA LEU A 102 -16.76 -1.61 4.23
C LEU A 102 -17.30 -2.82 3.44
N PRO A 103 -18.63 -3.01 3.41
CA PRO A 103 -19.25 -4.06 2.62
C PRO A 103 -18.91 -3.90 1.14
N LEU A 104 -18.50 -4.99 0.52
CA LEU A 104 -18.24 -5.06 -0.92
C LEU A 104 -19.57 -5.20 -1.66
N PRO A 105 -19.74 -4.60 -2.86
CA PRO A 105 -20.92 -4.84 -3.68
C PRO A 105 -20.95 -6.30 -4.14
N GLU A 106 -22.14 -6.91 -4.12
CA GLU A 106 -22.34 -8.32 -4.52
C GLU A 106 -22.01 -8.59 -6.00
N SER A 107 -22.12 -7.57 -6.85
CA SER A 107 -21.78 -7.67 -8.26
C SER A 107 -21.21 -6.35 -8.79
N ILE A 108 -20.44 -6.43 -9.86
CA ILE A 108 -19.91 -5.27 -10.59
C ILE A 108 -21.05 -4.48 -11.26
N SER A 109 -22.17 -5.13 -11.59
CA SER A 109 -23.30 -4.53 -12.29
C SER A 109 -24.13 -3.58 -11.40
N LYS A 110 -24.26 -3.86 -10.10
CA LYS A 110 -25.02 -3.01 -9.16
C LYS A 110 -24.57 -1.54 -9.14
N PRO A 111 -23.27 -1.20 -9.01
CA PRO A 111 -22.83 0.20 -9.05
C PRO A 111 -22.95 0.86 -10.42
N VAL A 112 -23.10 0.10 -11.51
CA VAL A 112 -23.26 0.64 -12.88
C VAL A 112 -24.74 0.88 -13.22
N LEU A 113 -25.63 -0.03 -12.79
CA LEU A 113 -27.06 -0.02 -13.16
C LEU A 113 -27.97 0.75 -12.18
N GLY A 114 -27.38 1.39 -11.16
CA GLY A 114 -28.02 2.42 -10.33
C GLY A 114 -29.50 2.16 -9.98
N GLY A 115 -29.78 1.17 -9.13
CA GLY A 115 -31.09 0.99 -8.48
C GLY A 115 -32.31 0.72 -9.38
N ARG A 116 -32.19 0.75 -10.71
CA ARG A 116 -33.29 0.50 -11.67
C ARG A 116 -33.09 -0.73 -12.55
N GLY A 117 -31.94 -1.39 -12.47
CA GLY A 117 -31.62 -2.60 -13.24
C GLY A 117 -31.98 -3.93 -12.57
N GLY A 118 -33.04 -3.96 -11.75
CA GLY A 118 -33.57 -5.20 -11.15
C GLY A 118 -34.31 -6.07 -12.15
N GLY A 119 -33.73 -6.34 -13.32
CA GLY A 119 -34.20 -7.41 -14.19
C GLY A 119 -33.89 -8.76 -13.55
N PRO A 120 -34.76 -9.78 -13.69
CA PRO A 120 -34.62 -11.05 -13.00
C PRO A 120 -33.23 -11.65 -13.24
N MET A 121 -32.53 -11.96 -12.14
CA MET A 121 -31.26 -12.67 -12.18
C MET A 121 -31.47 -13.99 -12.91
N PRO A 122 -30.65 -14.34 -13.93
CA PRO A 122 -30.71 -15.66 -14.52
C PRO A 122 -30.44 -16.70 -13.43
N ALA A 123 -31.38 -17.63 -13.25
CA ALA A 123 -31.48 -18.59 -12.16
C ALA A 123 -30.29 -19.57 -12.01
N GLY A 124 -29.20 -19.38 -12.77
CA GLY A 124 -27.98 -20.20 -12.72
C GLY A 124 -26.78 -19.55 -12.01
N ALA A 125 -26.85 -18.29 -11.59
CA ALA A 125 -25.71 -17.57 -11.02
C ALA A 125 -25.57 -17.69 -9.48
N ALA A 126 -26.32 -18.58 -8.84
CA ALA A 126 -26.09 -18.95 -7.46
C ALA A 126 -24.84 -19.82 -7.38
N ALA A 127 -23.67 -19.19 -7.28
CA ALA A 127 -22.44 -19.89 -6.93
C ALA A 127 -22.65 -20.58 -5.57
N LYS A 128 -22.57 -21.90 -5.58
CA LYS A 128 -22.72 -22.76 -4.39
C LYS A 128 -21.78 -22.27 -3.27
N PRO A 129 -22.18 -22.30 -1.99
CA PRO A 129 -21.29 -21.98 -0.90
C PRO A 129 -20.12 -22.95 -0.94
N MET A 130 -18.89 -22.44 -1.03
CA MET A 130 -17.70 -23.26 -1.01
C MET A 130 -17.59 -23.93 0.36
N GLU A 131 -17.85 -25.24 0.42
CA GLU A 131 -17.70 -26.08 1.60
C GLU A 131 -16.21 -26.16 1.94
N LYS A 132 -15.87 -25.87 3.20
CA LYS A 132 -14.51 -26.00 3.73
C LYS A 132 -14.17 -27.48 3.88
N ALA A 133 -13.05 -27.89 3.29
CA ALA A 133 -12.26 -29.03 3.70
C ALA A 133 -10.87 -28.54 4.14
#